data_AF-A0A945F321-F1
#
_entry.id   AF-A0A945F321-F1
#
_cell.length_a   1.000
_cell.length_b   1.000
_cell.length_c   1.000
_cell.angle_alpha   90.00
_cell.angle_beta   90.00
_cell.angle_gamma   90.00
#
_symmetry.space_group_name_H-M   'P 1'
#
loop_
_entity.id
_entity.type
_entity.pdbx_description
1 polymer ?
#
loop_
_entity_poly.entity_id
_entity_poly.type
_entity_poly.pdbx_seq_one_letter_code
_entity_poly.pdbx_strand_id
1 'polypeptide(L)'
;MNIKKQPILLFAMLLICSMSLQAQTKKTLPKSTLIIPPKQVIRIDYPYMKGFTVKLWNKSKFDLSVSARAHQTDSLSKGFGLNKGSFATIQVADKHYLQLENRFIAPLKVEYTLFKTGPGKKKKTVVERSVGFYLVNTTAQTLPILIPGIMNPRLTPFSQSGVELPWGQKIFLKAPGKDLLLLTVTDTIRKGARIDVADLIDAALNPIDKE
;
A
#
# COMPACT_ATOMS: atom_id res chain seq x y z
N MET A 1 -52.86 -4.38 -64.29
CA MET A 1 -52.00 -3.19 -64.13
C MET A 1 -52.01 -2.81 -62.64
N ASN A 2 -50.99 -3.23 -61.87
CA ASN A 2 -49.90 -2.36 -61.38
C ASN A 2 -50.43 -1.40 -60.27
N ILE A 3 -49.93 -1.28 -59.04
CA ILE A 3 -48.63 -1.53 -58.41
C ILE A 3 -48.87 -1.72 -56.89
N LYS A 4 -48.20 -2.71 -56.29
CA LYS A 4 -48.01 -2.86 -54.83
C LYS A 4 -47.27 -1.63 -54.29
N LYS A 5 -47.83 -0.90 -53.32
CA LYS A 5 -47.05 0.01 -52.47
C LYS A 5 -46.77 -0.69 -51.13
N GLN A 6 -45.53 -1.16 -50.98
CA GLN A 6 -44.96 -1.69 -49.75
C GLN A 6 -44.87 -0.60 -48.66
N PRO A 7 -44.97 -0.94 -47.37
CA PRO A 7 -44.78 0.01 -46.29
C PRO A 7 -43.28 0.20 -46.04
N ILE A 8 -42.66 1.14 -46.75
CA ILE A 8 -41.23 1.51 -46.57
C ILE A 8 -41.00 2.25 -45.24
N LEU A 9 -42.05 2.71 -44.56
CA LEU A 9 -41.91 3.52 -43.34
C LEU A 9 -41.71 2.70 -42.05
N LEU A 10 -42.09 1.42 -42.01
CA LEU A 10 -42.00 0.62 -40.77
C LEU A 10 -40.60 0.04 -40.52
N PHE A 11 -39.73 -0.01 -41.54
CA PHE A 11 -38.40 -0.61 -41.41
C PHE A 11 -37.32 0.38 -40.95
N ALA A 12 -37.53 1.69 -41.15
CA ALA A 12 -36.56 2.71 -40.74
C ALA A 12 -36.61 3.03 -39.23
N MET A 13 -37.72 2.72 -38.55
CA MET A 13 -37.86 2.98 -37.10
C MET A 13 -37.34 1.82 -36.23
N LEU A 14 -37.17 0.63 -36.82
CA LEU A 14 -36.70 -0.58 -36.12
C LEU A 14 -35.18 -0.77 -36.15
N LEU A 15 -34.45 0.00 -36.96
CA LEU A 15 -32.99 -0.12 -37.08
C LEU A 15 -32.19 0.87 -36.22
N ILE A 16 -32.85 1.87 -35.62
CA ILE A 16 -32.20 2.88 -34.75
C ILE A 16 -32.25 2.45 -33.27
N CYS A 17 -33.07 1.45 -32.93
CA CYS A 17 -33.24 0.98 -31.55
C CYS A 17 -32.35 -0.21 -31.16
N SER A 18 -31.51 -0.72 -32.06
CA SER A 18 -30.62 -1.87 -31.80
C SER A 18 -29.17 -1.50 -31.46
N MET A 19 -28.83 -0.21 -31.42
CA MET A 19 -27.48 0.27 -31.04
C MET A 19 -27.38 0.71 -29.57
N SER A 20 -28.47 0.68 -28.80
CA SER A 20 -28.47 1.01 -27.39
C SER A 20 -28.30 -0.25 -26.52
N LEU A 21 -27.33 -0.19 -25.59
CA LEU A 21 -27.06 -1.15 -24.52
C LEU A 21 -26.20 -2.39 -24.87
N GLN A 22 -25.00 -2.15 -25.39
CA GLN A 22 -23.83 -2.85 -24.85
C GLN A 22 -22.99 -1.87 -24.02
N ALA A 23 -23.63 -1.27 -23.00
CA ALA A 23 -22.88 -0.77 -21.86
C ALA A 23 -22.27 -2.01 -21.20
N GLN A 24 -21.01 -2.29 -21.54
CA GLN A 24 -20.20 -3.27 -20.84
C GLN A 24 -20.22 -2.90 -19.36
N THR A 25 -21.07 -3.54 -18.58
CA THR A 25 -21.06 -3.43 -17.13
C THR A 25 -19.72 -3.98 -16.69
N LYS A 26 -18.76 -3.08 -16.44
CA LYS A 26 -17.47 -3.45 -15.86
C LYS A 26 -17.79 -4.25 -14.60
N LYS A 27 -17.53 -5.55 -14.64
CA LYS A 27 -17.81 -6.49 -13.56
C LYS A 27 -17.12 -5.97 -12.29
N THR A 28 -17.86 -5.28 -11.43
CA THR A 28 -17.34 -4.72 -10.20
C THR A 28 -17.13 -5.86 -9.23
N LEU A 29 -15.87 -6.10 -8.86
CA LEU A 29 -15.58 -7.13 -7.86
C LEU A 29 -16.22 -6.74 -6.53
N PRO A 30 -16.83 -7.71 -5.81
CA PRO A 30 -17.48 -7.43 -4.54
C PRO A 30 -16.46 -6.84 -3.56
N LYS A 31 -16.92 -5.85 -2.80
CA LYS A 31 -16.13 -5.20 -1.76
C LYS A 31 -16.65 -5.64 -0.39
N SER A 32 -15.73 -6.06 0.46
CA SER A 32 -16.00 -6.29 1.88
C SER A 32 -15.80 -4.97 2.63
N THR A 33 -16.65 -4.71 3.63
CA THR A 33 -16.53 -3.56 4.53
C THR A 33 -16.13 -4.02 5.92
N LEU A 34 -15.20 -3.31 6.54
CA LEU A 34 -14.67 -3.56 7.86
C LEU A 34 -14.72 -2.27 8.70
N ILE A 35 -15.16 -2.39 9.95
CA ILE A 35 -15.01 -1.34 10.96
C ILE A 35 -13.91 -1.77 11.92
N ILE A 36 -12.86 -0.96 12.01
CA ILE A 36 -11.73 -1.18 12.92
C ILE A 36 -11.96 -0.30 14.15
N PRO A 37 -12.20 -0.87 15.34
CA PRO A 37 -12.41 -0.07 16.54
C PRO A 37 -11.18 0.78 16.87
N PRO A 38 -11.34 1.83 17.69
CA PRO A 38 -10.24 2.65 18.19
C PRO A 38 -9.10 1.80 18.75
N LYS A 39 -7.85 2.14 18.42
CA LYS A 39 -6.64 1.49 18.95
C LYS A 39 -6.52 -0.01 18.67
N GLN A 40 -7.33 -0.57 17.76
CA GLN A 40 -7.30 -2.00 17.44
C GLN A 40 -6.45 -2.33 16.21
N VAL A 41 -6.01 -3.59 16.17
CA VAL A 41 -5.33 -4.21 15.05
C VAL A 41 -6.17 -5.37 14.55
N ILE A 42 -6.39 -5.45 13.24
CA ILE A 42 -7.11 -6.54 12.60
C ILE A 42 -6.18 -7.28 11.64
N ARG A 43 -6.19 -8.60 11.74
CA ARG A 43 -5.51 -9.52 10.83
C ARG A 43 -6.54 -10.12 9.87
N ILE A 44 -6.30 -9.95 8.58
CA ILE A 44 -7.02 -10.62 7.50
C ILE A 44 -6.08 -11.67 6.93
N ASP A 45 -6.53 -12.92 7.02
CA ASP A 45 -5.69 -14.07 6.74
C ASP A 45 -6.42 -15.08 5.84
N TYR A 46 -5.66 -15.63 4.90
CA TYR A 46 -6.10 -16.66 3.97
C TYR A 46 -4.99 -17.72 3.87
N PRO A 47 -4.82 -18.57 4.90
CA PRO A 47 -3.65 -19.45 5.06
C PRO A 47 -3.49 -20.48 3.93
N TYR A 48 -4.57 -20.75 3.19
CA TYR A 48 -4.58 -21.71 2.08
C TYR A 48 -4.33 -21.07 0.71
N MET A 49 -4.21 -19.74 0.63
CA MET A 49 -3.89 -19.05 -0.62
C MET A 49 -2.37 -18.89 -0.77
N LYS A 50 -1.85 -19.20 -1.96
CA LYS A 50 -0.44 -19.00 -2.34
C LYS A 50 -0.13 -17.52 -2.62
N GLY A 51 -0.47 -16.65 -1.67
CA GLY A 51 -0.44 -15.21 -1.79
C GLY A 51 -1.69 -14.63 -2.46
N PHE A 52 -1.94 -13.36 -2.16
CA PHE A 52 -3.11 -12.62 -2.63
C PHE A 52 -2.83 -11.13 -2.74
N THR A 53 -3.58 -10.45 -3.61
CA THR A 53 -3.51 -9.00 -3.78
C THR A 53 -4.77 -8.38 -3.21
N VAL A 54 -4.61 -7.38 -2.35
CA VAL A 54 -5.73 -6.65 -1.76
C VAL A 54 -5.72 -5.22 -2.27
N LYS A 55 -6.84 -4.77 -2.81
CA LYS A 55 -7.11 -3.34 -3.02
C LYS A 55 -7.94 -2.84 -1.86
N LEU A 56 -7.46 -1.82 -1.17
CA LEU A 56 -8.07 -1.20 0.01
C LEU A 56 -8.51 0.22 -0.30
N TRP A 57 -9.62 0.64 0.30
CA TRP A 57 -10.09 2.02 0.34
C TRP A 57 -10.26 2.43 1.79
N ASN A 58 -9.59 3.49 2.20
CA ASN A 58 -9.82 4.11 3.48
C ASN A 58 -11.03 5.05 3.37
N LYS A 59 -12.16 4.66 3.93
CA LYS A 59 -13.41 5.44 3.96
C LYS A 59 -13.53 6.31 5.20
N SER A 60 -12.47 6.38 6.01
CA SER A 60 -12.42 7.11 7.27
C SER A 60 -11.87 8.52 7.10
N LYS A 61 -12.01 9.33 8.16
CA LYS A 61 -11.42 10.67 8.25
C LYS A 61 -9.94 10.68 8.69
N PHE A 62 -9.42 9.54 9.12
CA PHE A 62 -8.05 9.36 9.61
C PHE A 62 -7.31 8.32 8.77
N ASP A 63 -5.99 8.33 8.87
CA ASP A 63 -5.13 7.41 8.13
C ASP A 63 -5.22 5.99 8.68
N LEU A 64 -4.95 5.01 7.81
CA LEU A 64 -4.98 3.58 8.15
C LEU A 64 -3.58 2.99 8.01
N SER A 65 -3.08 2.30 9.02
CA SER A 65 -1.82 1.56 8.91
C SER A 65 -2.08 0.21 8.23
N VAL A 66 -1.44 -0.05 7.09
CA VAL A 66 -1.59 -1.28 6.30
C VAL A 66 -0.25 -2.01 6.24
N SER A 67 -0.21 -3.32 6.50
CA SER A 67 1.03 -4.09 6.36
C SER A 67 0.82 -5.56 5.99
N ALA A 68 1.80 -6.16 5.34
CA ALA A 68 1.90 -7.60 5.08
C ALA A 68 3.00 -8.19 5.98
N ARG A 69 2.64 -9.19 6.78
CA ARG A 69 3.51 -9.75 7.83
C ARG A 69 3.62 -11.26 7.73
N ALA A 70 4.79 -11.81 8.02
CA ALA A 70 5.04 -13.25 7.99
C ALA A 70 4.31 -13.96 9.14
N HIS A 71 3.71 -15.12 8.90
CA HIS A 71 2.99 -15.86 9.96
C HIS A 71 3.87 -16.26 11.14
N GLN A 72 5.06 -16.80 10.84
CA GLN A 72 5.88 -17.49 11.85
C GLN A 72 6.54 -16.53 12.82
N THR A 73 6.95 -15.36 12.32
CA THR A 73 7.83 -14.44 13.05
C THR A 73 7.19 -13.09 13.29
N ASP A 74 5.96 -12.90 12.81
CA ASP A 74 5.28 -11.61 12.74
C ASP A 74 6.14 -10.51 12.07
N SER A 75 7.11 -10.90 11.25
CA SER A 75 8.05 -9.94 10.67
C SER A 75 7.37 -9.15 9.57
N LEU A 76 7.57 -7.83 9.59
CA LEU A 76 7.09 -6.91 8.57
C LEU A 76 7.81 -7.19 7.24
N SER A 77 7.06 -7.50 6.19
CA SER A 77 7.61 -7.57 4.82
C SER A 77 7.41 -6.24 4.07
N LYS A 78 6.24 -5.62 4.25
CA LYS A 78 5.86 -4.37 3.59
C LYS A 78 4.75 -3.69 4.37
N GLY A 79 4.74 -2.36 4.41
CA GLY A 79 3.62 -1.61 4.94
C GLY A 79 3.61 -0.15 4.51
N PHE A 80 2.50 0.53 4.75
CA PHE A 80 2.34 1.95 4.49
C PHE A 80 1.14 2.52 5.28
N GLY A 81 1.16 3.82 5.52
CA GLY A 81 -0.03 4.59 5.88
C GLY A 81 -0.90 4.81 4.64
N LEU A 82 -2.19 4.53 4.75
CA LEU A 82 -3.20 4.79 3.74
C LEU A 82 -4.02 6.01 4.14
N ASN A 83 -3.81 7.11 3.44
CA ASN A 83 -4.39 8.41 3.77
C ASN A 83 -5.93 8.36 3.78
N LYS A 84 -6.56 9.23 4.58
CA LYS A 84 -8.02 9.43 4.57
C LYS A 84 -8.59 9.58 3.15
N GLY A 85 -9.70 8.89 2.86
CA GLY A 85 -10.38 8.94 1.56
C GLY A 85 -9.62 8.31 0.38
N SER A 86 -8.39 7.83 0.57
CA SER A 86 -7.56 7.29 -0.51
C SER A 86 -7.70 5.77 -0.67
N PHE A 87 -7.06 5.22 -1.70
CA PHE A 87 -7.02 3.79 -1.95
C PHE A 87 -5.62 3.34 -2.34
N ALA A 88 -5.28 2.10 -2.03
CA ALA A 88 -4.00 1.50 -2.40
C ALA A 88 -4.15 0.00 -2.63
N THR A 89 -3.11 -0.60 -3.20
CA THR A 89 -3.03 -2.04 -3.42
C THR A 89 -1.79 -2.58 -2.72
N ILE A 90 -1.94 -3.70 -2.01
CA ILE A 90 -0.84 -4.43 -1.37
C ILE A 90 -0.88 -5.88 -1.81
N GLN A 91 0.30 -6.43 -2.12
CA GLN A 91 0.47 -7.87 -2.35
C GLN A 91 0.89 -8.49 -1.03
N VAL A 92 0.23 -9.58 -0.66
CA VAL A 92 0.54 -10.41 0.49
C VAL A 92 1.11 -11.72 -0.06
N ALA A 93 2.36 -12.00 0.29
CA ALA A 93 3.05 -13.19 -0.19
C ALA A 93 2.48 -14.47 0.43
N ASP A 94 2.89 -15.62 -0.11
CA ASP A 94 2.62 -16.91 0.52
C ASP A 94 3.13 -16.93 1.97
N LYS A 95 2.38 -17.57 2.87
CA LYS A 95 2.64 -17.62 4.32
C LYS A 95 2.74 -16.24 5.01
N HIS A 96 2.08 -15.23 4.46
CA HIS A 96 1.92 -13.91 5.07
C HIS A 96 0.44 -13.58 5.25
N TYR A 97 0.16 -12.65 6.16
CA TYR A 97 -1.17 -12.11 6.39
C TYR A 97 -1.20 -10.59 6.19
N LEU A 98 -2.39 -10.05 5.94
CA LEU A 98 -2.65 -8.61 5.91
C LEU A 98 -3.00 -8.14 7.32
N GLN A 99 -2.33 -7.09 7.80
CA GLN A 99 -2.64 -6.39 9.03
C GLN A 99 -3.12 -4.97 8.74
N LEU A 100 -4.22 -4.59 9.39
CA LEU A 100 -4.78 -3.25 9.39
C LEU A 100 -4.78 -2.72 10.83
N GLU A 101 -4.14 -1.59 11.07
CA GLU A 101 -4.01 -1.01 12.40
C GLU A 101 -4.67 0.38 12.45
N ASN A 102 -5.55 0.56 13.43
CA ASN A 102 -6.12 1.84 13.78
C ASN A 102 -5.36 2.46 14.96
N ARG A 103 -4.61 3.53 14.70
CA ARG A 103 -3.82 4.24 15.72
C ARG A 103 -4.61 5.35 16.40
N PHE A 104 -5.83 5.63 15.95
CA PHE A 104 -6.66 6.75 16.37
C PHE A 104 -7.70 6.33 17.42
N ILE A 105 -8.29 7.34 18.07
CA ILE A 105 -9.35 7.18 19.09
C ILE A 105 -10.75 7.07 18.48
N ALA A 106 -10.88 7.18 17.16
CA ALA A 106 -12.12 7.01 16.43
C ALA A 106 -12.10 5.72 15.59
N PRO A 107 -13.24 5.07 15.34
CA PRO A 107 -13.29 3.89 14.48
C PRO A 107 -12.93 4.23 13.02
N LEU A 108 -12.29 3.29 12.33
CA LEU A 108 -11.97 3.40 10.91
C LEU A 108 -12.88 2.50 10.09
N LYS A 109 -13.47 3.06 9.03
CA LYS A 109 -14.18 2.31 7.99
C LYS A 109 -13.24 2.02 6.83
N VAL A 110 -13.06 0.73 6.54
CA VAL A 110 -12.20 0.25 5.46
C VAL A 110 -13.03 -0.63 4.52
N GLU A 111 -12.92 -0.38 3.22
CA GLU A 111 -13.41 -1.31 2.22
C GLU A 111 -12.22 -2.02 1.58
N TYR A 112 -12.38 -3.29 1.24
CA TYR A 112 -11.35 -4.02 0.51
C TYR A 112 -11.95 -5.02 -0.47
N THR A 113 -11.17 -5.39 -1.46
CA THR A 113 -11.45 -6.50 -2.36
C THR A 113 -10.17 -7.29 -2.61
N LEU A 114 -10.32 -8.59 -2.81
CA LEU A 114 -9.23 -9.55 -2.91
C LEU A 114 -9.17 -10.11 -4.33
N PHE A 115 -7.96 -10.28 -4.84
CA PHE A 115 -7.71 -11.00 -6.08
C PHE A 115 -6.60 -12.03 -5.87
N LYS A 116 -6.73 -13.19 -6.50
CA LYS A 116 -5.65 -14.17 -6.54
C LYS A 116 -4.45 -13.55 -7.23
N THR A 117 -3.29 -13.60 -6.59
CA THR A 117 -2.04 -13.15 -7.21
C THR A 117 -1.69 -14.16 -8.31
N GLY A 118 -1.52 -13.68 -9.55
CA GLY A 118 -0.95 -14.50 -10.62
C GLY A 118 0.48 -14.93 -10.27
N PRO A 119 1.08 -15.91 -10.96
CA PRO A 119 2.46 -16.34 -10.71
C PRO A 119 3.42 -15.18 -11.02
N GLY A 120 3.68 -14.33 -10.03
CA GLY A 120 4.69 -13.28 -10.12
C GLY A 120 6.06 -13.92 -10.22
N LYS A 121 6.93 -13.37 -11.08
CA LYS A 121 8.33 -13.81 -11.20
C LYS A 121 8.97 -13.76 -9.81
N LYS A 122 9.27 -14.94 -9.23
CA LYS A 122 10.07 -15.04 -8.01
C LYS A 122 11.44 -14.46 -8.34
N LYS A 123 11.76 -13.27 -7.83
CA LYS A 123 13.17 -12.86 -7.76
C LYS A 123 13.83 -13.87 -6.81
N LYS A 124 14.90 -14.53 -7.26
CA LYS A 124 15.78 -15.31 -6.40
C LYS A 124 16.40 -14.33 -5.41
N THR A 125 15.85 -14.23 -4.22
CA THR A 125 16.47 -13.49 -3.12
C THR A 125 17.59 -14.37 -2.60
N VAL A 126 18.84 -13.97 -2.86
CA VAL A 126 19.96 -14.41 -2.03
C VAL A 126 19.59 -14.04 -0.59
N VAL A 127 19.69 -14.99 0.34
CA VAL A 127 19.33 -14.76 1.76
C VAL A 127 20.37 -13.86 2.39
N GLU A 128 20.33 -12.58 2.03
CA GLU A 128 21.02 -11.52 2.75
C GLU A 128 20.17 -11.20 3.99
N ARG A 129 20.81 -11.07 5.15
CA ARG A 129 20.09 -10.81 6.40
C ARG A 129 19.33 -9.49 6.27
N SER A 130 18.01 -9.55 6.38
CA SER A 130 17.10 -8.42 6.27
C SER A 130 16.39 -8.13 7.59
N VAL A 131 15.95 -6.89 7.76
CA VAL A 131 15.09 -6.48 8.86
C VAL A 131 13.92 -5.63 8.36
N GLY A 132 12.73 -5.96 8.83
CA GLY A 132 11.51 -5.20 8.58
C GLY A 132 11.29 -4.16 9.67
N PHE A 133 11.11 -2.89 9.30
CA PHE A 133 10.83 -1.77 10.21
C PHE A 133 10.02 -0.66 9.52
N TYR A 134 9.55 0.32 10.29
CA TYR A 134 8.81 1.48 9.80
C TYR A 134 9.66 2.74 9.86
N LEU A 135 9.72 3.46 8.75
CA LEU A 135 10.10 4.87 8.72
C LEU A 135 8.85 5.69 9.02
N VAL A 136 8.86 6.49 10.08
CA VAL A 136 7.74 7.31 10.52
C VAL A 136 8.08 8.78 10.30
N ASN A 137 7.17 9.52 9.71
CA ASN A 137 7.26 10.97 9.62
C ASN A 137 6.26 11.56 10.62
N THR A 138 6.75 12.11 11.72
CA THR A 138 5.94 12.79 12.75
C THR A 138 5.77 14.29 12.47
N THR A 139 6.37 14.81 11.41
CA THR A 139 6.34 16.23 11.07
C THR A 139 5.15 16.60 10.19
N ALA A 140 4.87 17.90 10.11
CA ALA A 140 3.90 18.48 9.18
C ALA A 140 4.42 18.60 7.73
N GLN A 141 5.67 18.20 7.46
CA GLN A 141 6.31 18.33 6.15
C GLN A 141 6.38 16.99 5.42
N THR A 142 6.47 17.00 4.09
CA THR A 142 6.72 15.77 3.33
C THR A 142 8.22 15.51 3.28
N LEU A 143 8.64 14.31 3.70
CA LEU A 143 10.06 13.92 3.70
C LEU A 143 10.37 13.03 2.48
N PRO A 144 11.19 13.50 1.53
CA PRO A 144 11.60 12.71 0.37
C PRO A 144 12.75 11.77 0.73
N ILE A 145 12.46 10.48 0.82
CA ILE A 145 13.43 9.45 1.19
C ILE A 145 13.97 8.78 -0.08
N LEU A 146 15.26 8.42 -0.03
CA LEU A 146 15.97 7.70 -1.08
C LEU A 146 16.58 6.42 -0.48
N ILE A 147 16.21 5.27 -1.05
CA ILE A 147 16.77 3.96 -0.73
C ILE A 147 17.34 3.37 -2.03
N PRO A 148 18.65 3.56 -2.30
CA PRO A 148 19.26 3.21 -3.59
C PRO A 148 19.00 1.75 -3.99
N GLY A 149 18.64 1.54 -5.25
CA GLY A 149 18.36 0.22 -5.81
C GLY A 149 17.04 -0.42 -5.38
N ILE A 150 16.29 0.21 -4.46
CA ILE A 150 15.05 -0.35 -3.90
C ILE A 150 13.86 0.57 -4.19
N MET A 151 13.84 1.80 -3.65
CA MET A 151 12.71 2.72 -3.78
C MET A 151 13.02 4.15 -3.34
N ASN A 152 12.19 5.11 -3.79
CA ASN A 152 12.30 6.53 -3.45
C ASN A 152 10.97 7.04 -2.85
N PRO A 153 10.60 6.63 -1.63
CA PRO A 153 9.30 6.97 -1.07
C PRO A 153 9.25 8.44 -0.64
N ARG A 154 8.08 9.05 -0.79
CA ARG A 154 7.76 10.34 -0.17
C ARG A 154 6.90 10.08 1.05
N LEU A 155 7.45 10.27 2.25
CA LEU A 155 6.71 10.16 3.50
C LEU A 155 5.90 11.44 3.68
N THR A 156 4.58 11.36 3.49
CA THR A 156 3.67 12.49 3.72
C THR A 156 3.63 12.85 5.21
N PRO A 157 3.11 14.02 5.59
CA PRO A 157 2.99 14.42 6.99
C PRO A 157 2.27 13.36 7.83
N PHE A 158 2.75 13.13 9.06
CA PHE A 158 2.15 12.20 10.03
C PHE A 158 1.94 10.77 9.52
N SER A 159 2.72 10.34 8.52
CA SER A 159 2.60 9.03 7.88
C SER A 159 3.70 8.06 8.31
N GLN A 160 3.59 6.81 7.84
CA GLN A 160 4.65 5.82 8.00
C GLN A 160 4.77 4.94 6.76
N SER A 161 5.98 4.43 6.50
CA SER A 161 6.25 3.43 5.46
C SER A 161 6.99 2.25 6.07
N GLY A 162 6.42 1.07 5.91
CA GLY A 162 7.01 -0.19 6.34
C GLY A 162 7.85 -0.80 5.24
N VAL A 163 9.13 -1.03 5.52
CA VAL A 163 10.11 -1.56 4.58
C VAL A 163 10.83 -2.76 5.18
N GLU A 164 11.21 -3.71 4.33
CA GLU A 164 12.15 -4.78 4.67
C GLU A 164 13.41 -4.57 3.85
N LEU A 165 14.54 -4.32 4.53
CA LEU A 165 15.80 -3.94 3.90
C LEU A 165 16.94 -4.86 4.36
N PRO A 166 17.90 -5.19 3.49
CA PRO A 166 19.10 -5.92 3.87
C PRO A 166 20.00 -5.09 4.79
N TRP A 167 20.79 -5.76 5.63
CA TRP A 167 21.85 -5.10 6.41
C TRP A 167 22.86 -4.41 5.49
N GLY A 168 23.43 -3.29 5.95
CA GLY A 168 24.30 -2.42 5.16
C GLY A 168 23.57 -1.47 4.20
N GLN A 169 22.26 -1.66 3.99
CA GLN A 169 21.47 -0.74 3.15
C GLN A 169 21.48 0.67 3.73
N LYS A 170 21.85 1.66 2.91
CA LYS A 170 21.83 3.07 3.27
C LYS A 170 20.48 3.70 2.91
N ILE A 171 19.99 4.58 3.78
CA ILE A 171 18.78 5.37 3.61
C ILE A 171 19.16 6.85 3.70
N PHE A 172 18.70 7.63 2.74
CA PHE A 172 19.03 9.05 2.61
C PHE A 172 17.78 9.93 2.61
N LEU A 173 17.94 11.19 3.04
CA LEU A 173 17.03 12.27 2.72
C LEU A 173 17.49 12.89 1.39
N LYS A 174 16.58 13.00 0.43
CA LYS A 174 16.86 13.67 -0.84
C LYS A 174 16.76 15.18 -0.65
N ALA A 175 17.89 15.87 -0.69
CA ALA A 175 17.97 17.32 -0.54
C ALA A 175 18.57 17.98 -1.80
N PRO A 176 18.29 19.27 -2.05
CA PRO A 176 18.97 20.02 -3.10
C PRO A 176 20.49 19.99 -2.90
N GLY A 177 21.25 19.65 -3.95
CA GLY A 177 22.71 19.59 -3.91
C GLY A 177 23.26 18.20 -3.56
N LYS A 178 23.07 17.75 -2.31
CA LYS A 178 23.61 16.46 -1.85
C LYS A 178 22.63 15.72 -0.96
N ASP A 179 22.48 14.42 -1.20
CA ASP A 179 21.67 13.54 -0.35
C ASP A 179 22.32 13.37 1.03
N LEU A 180 21.51 13.50 2.09
CA LEU A 180 21.94 13.37 3.48
C LEU A 180 21.75 11.91 3.94
N LEU A 181 22.81 11.25 4.40
CA LEU A 181 22.71 9.89 4.96
C LEU A 181 22.01 9.95 6.32
N LEU A 182 20.87 9.26 6.44
CA LEU A 182 20.08 9.22 7.67
C LEU A 182 20.37 7.97 8.50
N LEU A 183 20.48 6.82 7.83
CA LEU A 183 20.57 5.52 8.49
C LEU A 183 21.30 4.51 7.62
N THR A 184 22.14 3.70 8.24
CA THR A 184 22.60 2.43 7.66
C THR A 184 21.92 1.30 8.42
N VAL A 185 21.30 0.38 7.70
CA VAL A 185 20.56 -0.74 8.30
C VAL A 185 21.55 -1.71 8.95
N THR A 186 21.37 -1.98 10.24
CA THR A 186 22.20 -2.91 11.02
C THR A 186 21.33 -3.88 11.82
N ASP A 187 21.99 -4.80 12.51
CA ASP A 187 21.37 -5.79 13.40
C ASP A 187 20.81 -5.19 14.71
N THR A 188 21.15 -3.94 15.03
CA THR A 188 20.62 -3.23 16.20
C THR A 188 19.17 -2.76 16.00
N ILE A 189 18.69 -2.68 14.74
CA ILE A 189 17.31 -2.33 14.44
C ILE A 189 16.42 -3.51 14.81
N ARG A 190 15.53 -3.31 15.78
CA ARG A 190 14.55 -4.33 16.18
C ARG A 190 13.51 -4.51 15.07
N LYS A 191 13.07 -5.76 14.88
CA LYS A 191 11.97 -6.07 13.95
C LYS A 191 10.71 -5.31 14.34
N GLY A 192 10.09 -4.67 13.35
CA GLY A 192 8.90 -3.83 13.54
C GLY A 192 9.17 -2.51 14.25
N ALA A 193 10.44 -2.12 14.46
CA ALA A 193 10.79 -0.82 15.04
C ALA A 193 10.14 0.31 14.25
N ARG A 194 9.77 1.37 14.96
CA ARG A 194 9.27 2.61 14.38
C ARG A 194 10.35 3.65 14.58
N ILE A 195 11.00 4.02 13.50
CA ILE A 195 12.11 4.97 13.49
C ILE A 195 11.54 6.30 13.03
N ASP A 196 11.60 7.31 13.89
CA ASP A 196 11.23 8.66 13.52
C ASP A 196 12.31 9.25 12.61
N VAL A 197 11.89 9.67 11.42
CA VAL A 197 12.80 10.24 10.43
C VAL A 197 13.22 11.66 10.82
N ALA A 198 12.40 12.40 11.57
CA ALA A 198 12.77 13.72 12.06
C ALA A 198 14.00 13.65 12.95
N ASP A 199 14.02 12.69 13.89
CA ASP A 199 15.15 12.46 14.80
C ASP A 199 16.42 12.08 14.03
N LEU A 200 16.30 11.27 12.97
CA LEU A 200 17.45 10.93 12.12
C LEU A 200 18.01 12.14 11.36
N ILE A 201 17.12 13.04 10.89
CA ILE A 201 17.53 14.27 10.21
C ILE A 201 18.25 15.18 11.21
N ASP A 202 17.68 15.38 12.40
CA ASP A 202 18.27 16.20 13.44
C ASP A 202 19.65 15.68 13.84
N ALA A 203 19.78 14.38 14.12
CA ALA A 203 21.05 13.75 14.45
C ALA A 203 22.10 13.84 13.32
N ALA A 204 21.67 13.84 12.05
CA ALA A 204 22.56 13.95 10.90
C ALA A 204 23.00 15.39 10.62
N LEU A 205 22.18 16.38 10.95
CA LEU A 205 22.50 17.81 10.80
C LEU A 205 23.26 18.37 12.00
N ASN A 206 22.99 17.83 13.19
CA ASN A 206 23.56 18.24 14.48
C ASN A 206 24.29 17.05 15.11
N PRO A 207 25.38 16.54 14.50
CA PRO A 207 26.14 15.45 15.10
C PRO A 207 26.67 15.92 16.46
N ILE A 208 26.41 15.15 17.51
CA ILE A 208 27.05 15.37 18.80
C ILE A 208 28.55 15.18 18.56
N ASP A 209 29.33 16.26 18.70
CA ASP A 209 30.78 16.20 18.71
C ASP A 209 31.17 15.18 19.78
N LYS A 210 31.60 14.00 19.34
CA LYS A 210 32.13 12.98 20.25
C LYS A 210 33.55 13.43 20.59
N GLU A 211 33.69 14.14 21.70
CA GLU A 211 34.97 14.24 22.43
C GLU A 211 35.50 12.85 22.80
#